data_AF-A0A2H0QMF2-F1
#
_entry.id   AF-A0A2H0QMF2-F1
#
_cell.length_a   1.000
_cell.length_b   1.000
_cell.length_c   1.000
_cell.angle_alpha   90.00
_cell.angle_beta   90.00
_cell.angle_gamma   90.00
#
_symmetry.space_group_name_H-M   'P 1'
#
loop_
_entity.id
_entity.type
_entity.pdbx_description
1 polymer ?
#
loop_
_entity_poly.entity_id
_entity_poly.type
_entity_poly.pdbx_seq_one_letter_code
_entity_poly.pdbx_strand_id
1 'polypeptide(L)'
;MDKVNTKGEFLSLEGLRSKLIYYLNKLVKGLNDEEVQFRLYTTLKILSIPTLFLIIISSFVAVLLKLDLYYFEAHGLIGEVKALEGAFYEYLFNELSDYLPYVAIFFIFLVFMAMYVADMFIRPFRAIGDYCEARSKGEKASYDPEFFADLKLLTQFSDLFFVSIEQMFEKNKMEPFQVPEKYTKIHKPVFEKAFFIQFSLLVFMAVICTSVALFVMGVELNDSMIQLALSTISPTKAMLAFFKKQTEIFTMYIGGGILLHTLLFSFLSLNLYQSVATPAFGIFATMRSFLKGNYSSRVHLIGYSYLRSHCRKLNKYLDYIEKNLVHNQTGKHSTIKDSE
;
A
#
# COMPACT_ATOMS: atom_id res chain seq x y z
N MET A 1 -7.60 -20.93 -54.82
CA MET A 1 -6.67 -19.77 -54.83
C MET A 1 -7.42 -18.58 -54.26
N ASP A 2 -7.50 -18.53 -52.93
CA ASP A 2 -8.14 -17.43 -52.22
C ASP A 2 -7.13 -16.32 -52.02
N LYS A 3 -7.45 -15.14 -52.56
CA LYS A 3 -6.65 -13.93 -52.41
C LYS A 3 -6.78 -13.44 -50.97
N VAL A 4 -5.76 -13.73 -50.17
CA VAL A 4 -5.52 -13.09 -48.88
C VAL A 4 -5.38 -11.58 -49.12
N ASN A 5 -6.41 -10.83 -48.71
CA ASN A 5 -6.46 -9.38 -48.80
C ASN A 5 -5.82 -8.78 -47.53
N THR A 6 -4.50 -8.81 -47.46
CA THR A 6 -3.71 -8.05 -46.47
C THR A 6 -3.64 -6.58 -46.90
N LYS A 7 -4.76 -5.87 -46.77
CA LYS A 7 -4.70 -4.40 -46.68
C LYS A 7 -4.10 -4.05 -45.33
N GLY A 8 -2.82 -3.73 -45.34
CA GLY A 8 -2.17 -3.03 -44.24
C GLY A 8 -2.89 -1.72 -43.99
N GLU A 9 -3.71 -1.68 -42.94
CA GLU A 9 -4.04 -0.44 -42.27
C GLU A 9 -2.74 0.14 -41.72
N PHE A 10 -2.08 0.99 -42.52
CA PHE A 10 -1.16 1.98 -41.98
C PHE A 10 -1.96 2.77 -40.95
N LEU A 11 -1.66 2.54 -39.67
CA LEU A 11 -2.12 3.35 -38.55
C LEU A 11 -1.78 4.80 -38.89
N SER A 12 -2.76 5.56 -39.38
CA SER A 12 -2.58 6.99 -39.61
C SER A 12 -2.16 7.62 -38.29
N LEU A 13 -1.27 8.61 -38.35
CA LEU A 13 -0.82 9.38 -37.19
C LEU A 13 -2.00 9.91 -36.35
N GLU A 14 -3.12 10.24 -37.00
CA GLU A 14 -4.38 10.63 -36.36
C GLU A 14 -5.07 9.47 -35.61
N GLY A 15 -5.06 8.26 -36.17
CA GLY A 15 -5.60 7.05 -35.52
C GLY A 15 -4.77 6.63 -34.30
N LEU A 16 -3.45 6.79 -34.35
CA LEU A 16 -2.57 6.61 -33.18
C LEU A 16 -2.86 7.68 -32.11
N ARG A 17 -2.95 8.95 -32.49
CA ARG A 17 -3.23 10.07 -31.58
C ARG A 17 -4.58 9.91 -30.88
N SER A 18 -5.63 9.52 -31.58
CA SER A 18 -6.96 9.34 -30.98
C SER A 18 -7.00 8.17 -29.99
N LYS A 19 -6.35 7.04 -30.30
CA LYS A 19 -6.16 5.93 -29.36
C LYS A 19 -5.37 6.38 -28.13
N LEU A 20 -4.28 7.11 -28.32
CA LEU A 20 -3.44 7.62 -27.23
C LEU A 20 -4.22 8.55 -26.29
N ILE A 21 -5.01 9.48 -26.85
CA ILE A 21 -5.91 10.36 -26.07
C ILE A 21 -6.97 9.55 -25.33
N TYR A 22 -7.57 8.53 -25.96
CA TYR A 22 -8.54 7.67 -25.30
C TYR A 22 -7.93 6.90 -24.12
N TYR A 23 -6.75 6.30 -24.30
CA TYR A 23 -6.06 5.59 -23.21
C TYR A 23 -5.61 6.55 -22.11
N LEU A 24 -5.10 7.74 -22.44
CA LEU A 24 -4.77 8.78 -21.48
C LEU A 24 -6.00 9.24 -20.69
N ASN A 25 -7.12 9.49 -21.36
CA ASN A 25 -8.37 9.87 -20.69
C ASN A 25 -8.91 8.74 -19.81
N LYS A 26 -8.77 7.49 -20.24
CA LYS A 26 -9.15 6.31 -19.43
C LYS A 26 -8.25 6.17 -18.20
N LEU A 27 -6.94 6.41 -18.34
CA LEU A 27 -5.99 6.44 -17.24
C LEU A 27 -6.32 7.59 -16.27
N VAL A 28 -6.50 8.82 -16.77
CA VAL A 28 -6.88 9.99 -15.97
C VAL A 28 -8.21 9.77 -15.24
N LYS A 29 -9.20 9.16 -15.91
CA LYS A 29 -10.47 8.81 -15.26
C LYS A 29 -10.28 7.75 -14.18
N GLY A 30 -9.42 6.75 -14.40
CA GLY A 30 -9.04 5.77 -13.39
C GLY A 30 -8.30 6.37 -12.20
N LEU A 31 -7.49 7.42 -12.42
CA LEU A 31 -6.80 8.16 -11.36
C LEU A 31 -7.75 8.97 -10.47
N ASN A 32 -8.98 9.23 -10.91
CA ASN A 32 -10.01 9.89 -10.10
C ASN A 32 -10.80 8.91 -9.22
N ASP A 33 -10.57 7.60 -9.36
CA ASP A 33 -11.16 6.59 -8.48
C ASP A 33 -10.48 6.63 -7.11
N GLU A 34 -11.26 6.83 -6.05
CA GLU A 34 -10.77 6.97 -4.68
C GLU A 34 -10.03 5.69 -4.20
N GLU A 35 -10.42 4.49 -4.68
CA GLU A 35 -9.69 3.24 -4.39
C GLU A 35 -8.33 3.22 -5.10
N VAL A 36 -8.27 3.63 -6.36
CA VAL A 36 -7.01 3.68 -7.13
C VAL A 36 -6.05 4.68 -6.50
N GLN A 37 -6.55 5.86 -6.09
CA GLN A 37 -5.76 6.86 -5.38
C GLN A 37 -5.19 6.30 -4.08
N PHE A 38 -5.97 5.54 -3.30
CA PHE A 38 -5.47 4.91 -2.08
C PHE A 38 -4.36 3.91 -2.37
N ARG A 39 -4.51 3.07 -3.41
CA ARG A 39 -3.45 2.12 -3.81
C ARG A 39 -2.18 2.83 -4.25
N LEU A 40 -2.30 3.87 -5.06
CA LEU A 40 -1.15 4.67 -5.51
C LEU A 40 -0.47 5.40 -4.36
N TYR A 41 -1.24 6.00 -3.44
CA TYR A 41 -0.68 6.69 -2.28
C TYR A 41 0.03 5.72 -1.32
N THR A 42 -0.56 4.54 -1.08
CA THR A 42 0.08 3.47 -0.30
C THR A 42 1.36 2.98 -0.97
N THR A 43 1.33 2.81 -2.28
CA THR A 43 2.51 2.45 -3.08
C THR A 43 3.60 3.51 -2.95
N LEU A 44 3.25 4.78 -3.12
CA LEU A 44 4.20 5.88 -3.00
C LEU A 44 4.82 5.96 -1.60
N LYS A 45 4.04 5.74 -0.53
CA LYS A 45 4.57 5.67 0.84
C LYS A 45 5.61 4.56 1.00
N ILE A 46 5.30 3.36 0.52
CA ILE A 46 6.23 2.21 0.60
C ILE A 46 7.50 2.48 -0.20
N LEU A 47 7.40 3.07 -1.39
CA LEU A 47 8.55 3.40 -2.24
C LEU A 47 9.37 4.59 -1.76
N SER A 48 8.76 5.53 -1.05
CA SER A 48 9.45 6.75 -0.59
C SER A 48 10.59 6.44 0.37
N ILE A 49 10.48 5.39 1.18
CA ILE A 49 11.51 5.00 2.13
C ILE A 49 12.79 4.52 1.39
N PRO A 50 12.78 3.45 0.57
CA PRO A 50 13.99 3.03 -0.13
C PRO A 50 14.52 4.10 -1.08
N THR A 51 13.66 4.91 -1.69
CA THR A 51 14.10 6.04 -2.53
C THR A 51 14.88 7.07 -1.71
N LEU A 52 14.38 7.45 -0.54
CA LEU A 52 15.06 8.37 0.36
C LEU A 52 16.43 7.82 0.77
N PHE A 53 16.52 6.53 1.09
CA PHE A 53 17.79 5.91 1.46
C PHE A 53 18.76 5.77 0.30
N LEU A 54 18.28 5.51 -0.90
CA LEU A 54 19.11 5.52 -2.10
C LEU A 54 19.77 6.90 -2.27
N ILE A 55 18.98 7.99 -2.15
CA ILE A 55 19.50 9.37 -2.21
C ILE A 55 20.53 9.62 -1.11
N ILE A 56 20.25 9.19 0.12
CA ILE A 56 21.15 9.35 1.26
C ILE A 56 22.49 8.62 1.01
N ILE A 57 22.46 7.35 0.59
CA ILE A 57 23.67 6.59 0.29
C ILE A 57 24.45 7.24 -0.86
N SER A 58 23.79 7.58 -1.96
CA SER A 58 24.45 8.26 -3.09
C SER A 58 25.09 9.58 -2.66
N SER A 59 24.44 10.36 -1.80
CA SER A 59 25.01 11.60 -1.26
C SER A 59 26.26 11.34 -0.40
N PHE A 60 26.25 10.27 0.38
CA PHE A 60 27.38 9.91 1.23
C PHE A 60 28.57 9.38 0.43
N VAL A 61 28.31 8.57 -0.61
CA VAL A 61 29.33 8.14 -1.59
C VAL A 61 29.99 9.36 -2.25
N ALA A 62 29.20 10.36 -2.66
CA ALA A 62 29.74 11.60 -3.22
C ALA A 62 30.62 12.38 -2.22
N VAL A 63 30.28 12.36 -0.93
CA VAL A 63 31.11 12.96 0.13
C VAL A 63 32.42 12.20 0.32
N LEU A 64 32.39 10.87 0.33
CA LEU A 64 33.60 10.05 0.43
C LEU A 64 34.54 10.32 -0.76
N LEU A 65 33.98 10.46 -1.95
CA LEU A 65 34.76 10.77 -3.14
C LEU A 65 35.50 12.10 -2.99
N LYS A 66 34.82 13.14 -2.49
CA LYS A 66 35.46 14.43 -2.23
C LYS A 66 36.53 14.32 -1.15
N LEU A 67 36.31 13.51 -0.12
CA LEU A 67 37.30 13.26 0.92
C LEU A 67 38.57 12.61 0.35
N ASP A 68 38.41 11.63 -0.56
CA ASP A 68 39.53 10.98 -1.24
C ASP A 68 40.32 11.98 -2.10
N LEU A 69 39.62 12.81 -2.88
CA LEU A 69 40.26 13.85 -3.70
C LEU A 69 41.05 14.85 -2.83
N TYR A 70 40.50 15.30 -1.71
CA TYR A 70 41.21 16.17 -0.77
C TYR A 70 42.40 15.49 -0.12
N TYR A 71 42.29 14.19 0.18
CA TYR A 71 43.42 13.42 0.69
C TYR A 71 44.56 13.38 -0.33
N PHE A 72 44.28 13.16 -1.61
CA PHE A 72 45.30 13.16 -2.66
C PHE A 72 45.94 14.55 -2.87
N GLU A 73 45.12 15.60 -2.88
CA GLU A 73 45.60 16.98 -3.02
C GLU A 73 46.57 17.35 -1.89
N ALA A 74 46.23 16.99 -0.64
CA ALA A 74 47.06 17.24 0.53
C ALA A 74 48.42 16.50 0.50
N HIS A 75 48.52 15.40 -0.26
CA HIS A 75 49.76 14.62 -0.41
C HIS A 75 50.56 15.00 -1.67
N GLY A 76 50.23 16.12 -2.32
CA GLY A 76 51.02 16.69 -3.42
C GLY A 76 50.65 16.19 -4.81
N LEU A 77 49.53 15.48 -4.96
CA LEU A 77 49.08 14.91 -6.25
C LEU A 77 48.20 15.87 -7.06
N ILE A 78 48.36 17.18 -6.87
CA ILE A 78 47.46 18.25 -7.36
C ILE A 78 47.21 18.20 -8.88
N GLY A 79 48.24 17.86 -9.67
CA GLY A 79 48.11 17.72 -11.13
C GLY A 79 47.30 16.50 -11.58
N GLU A 80 47.40 15.41 -10.81
CA GLU A 80 46.66 14.17 -11.06
C GLU A 80 45.21 14.29 -10.57
N VAL A 81 44.94 15.08 -9.52
CA VAL A 81 43.61 15.26 -8.91
C VAL A 81 42.54 15.75 -9.90
N LYS A 82 42.86 16.70 -10.80
CA LYS A 82 41.86 17.19 -11.79
C LYS A 82 41.50 16.14 -12.84
N ALA A 83 42.45 15.33 -13.27
CA ALA A 83 42.20 14.22 -14.18
C ALA A 83 41.48 13.07 -13.46
N LEU A 84 41.88 12.81 -12.20
CA LEU A 84 41.22 11.86 -11.29
C LEU A 84 39.75 12.20 -11.11
N GLU A 85 39.43 13.47 -10.82
CA GLU A 85 38.06 13.87 -10.51
C GLU A 85 37.11 13.53 -11.66
N GLY A 86 37.50 13.86 -12.91
CA GLY A 86 36.73 13.48 -14.10
C GLY A 86 36.59 11.96 -14.24
N ALA A 87 37.70 11.23 -14.11
CA ALA A 87 37.71 9.77 -14.19
C ALA A 87 36.84 9.11 -13.11
N PHE A 88 36.83 9.66 -11.89
CA PHE A 88 36.01 9.18 -10.79
C PHE A 88 34.52 9.37 -11.04
N TYR A 89 34.10 10.54 -11.53
CA TYR A 89 32.70 10.78 -11.85
C TYR A 89 32.23 9.92 -13.02
N GLU A 90 33.05 9.76 -14.06
CA GLU A 90 32.74 8.91 -15.19
C GLU A 90 32.62 7.44 -14.76
N TYR A 91 33.57 6.96 -13.96
CA TYR A 91 33.54 5.61 -13.42
C TYR A 91 32.33 5.37 -12.52
N LEU A 92 32.03 6.27 -11.59
CA LEU A 92 30.87 6.15 -10.71
C LEU A 92 29.55 6.21 -11.49
N PHE A 93 29.48 7.03 -12.54
CA PHE A 93 28.31 7.07 -13.42
C PHE A 93 28.13 5.76 -14.19
N ASN A 94 29.22 5.19 -14.73
CA ASN A 94 29.19 3.91 -15.44
C ASN A 94 28.75 2.77 -14.51
N GLU A 95 29.36 2.69 -13.32
CA GLU A 95 29.01 1.70 -12.32
C GLU A 95 27.54 1.81 -11.89
N LEU A 96 27.05 3.02 -11.61
CA LEU A 96 25.62 3.25 -11.31
C LEU A 96 24.70 2.91 -12.48
N SER A 97 25.14 3.17 -13.72
CA SER A 97 24.39 2.84 -14.93
C SER A 97 24.24 1.32 -15.08
N ASP A 98 25.25 0.54 -14.70
CA ASP A 98 25.20 -0.92 -14.74
C ASP A 98 24.24 -1.49 -13.69
N TYR A 99 24.08 -0.83 -12.53
CA TYR A 99 23.08 -1.20 -11.52
C TYR A 99 21.65 -0.72 -11.84
N LEU A 100 21.49 0.27 -12.73
CA LEU A 100 20.19 0.89 -13.01
C LEU A 100 19.09 -0.12 -13.43
N PRO A 101 19.35 -1.13 -14.28
CA PRO A 101 18.34 -2.14 -14.62
C PRO A 101 17.89 -2.96 -13.41
N TYR A 102 18.82 -3.33 -12.53
CA TYR A 102 18.52 -4.09 -11.32
C TYR A 102 17.68 -3.27 -10.34
N VAL A 103 18.04 -1.99 -10.15
CA VAL A 103 17.25 -1.04 -9.37
C VAL A 103 15.86 -0.89 -9.96
N ALA A 104 15.74 -0.73 -11.29
CA ALA A 104 14.43 -0.60 -11.95
C ALA A 104 13.55 -1.84 -11.75
N ILE A 105 14.08 -3.06 -11.97
CA ILE A 105 13.36 -4.32 -11.73
C ILE A 105 12.93 -4.43 -10.27
N PHE A 106 13.80 -4.07 -9.34
CA PHE A 106 13.52 -4.07 -7.92
C PHE A 106 12.38 -3.11 -7.54
N PHE A 107 12.40 -1.89 -8.06
CA PHE A 107 11.31 -0.92 -7.84
C PHE A 107 9.98 -1.38 -8.46
N ILE A 108 10.00 -2.03 -9.63
CA ILE A 108 8.81 -2.64 -10.23
C ILE A 108 8.24 -3.71 -9.30
N PHE A 109 9.08 -4.60 -8.76
CA PHE A 109 8.65 -5.60 -7.79
C PHE A 109 8.02 -4.96 -6.54
N LEU A 110 8.65 -3.93 -5.98
CA LEU A 110 8.10 -3.20 -4.84
C LEU A 110 6.76 -2.53 -5.13
N VAL A 111 6.57 -1.98 -6.34
CA VAL A 111 5.29 -1.42 -6.80
C VAL A 111 4.19 -2.49 -6.74
N PHE A 112 4.43 -3.67 -7.30
CA PHE A 112 3.45 -4.76 -7.29
C PHE A 112 3.13 -5.24 -5.87
N MET A 113 4.15 -5.42 -5.03
CA MET A 113 3.96 -5.82 -3.64
C MET A 113 3.16 -4.77 -2.86
N ALA A 114 3.46 -3.48 -3.03
CA ALA A 114 2.76 -2.40 -2.37
C ALA A 114 1.29 -2.27 -2.83
N MET A 115 1.02 -2.44 -4.13
CA MET A 115 -0.34 -2.50 -4.66
C MET A 115 -1.13 -3.68 -4.08
N TYR A 116 -0.49 -4.84 -3.93
CA TYR A 116 -1.10 -6.01 -3.30
C TYR A 116 -1.47 -5.74 -1.83
N VAL A 117 -0.56 -5.15 -1.06
CA VAL A 117 -0.84 -4.75 0.34
C VAL A 117 -2.04 -3.78 0.41
N ALA A 118 -2.10 -2.81 -0.51
CA ALA A 118 -3.20 -1.85 -0.55
C ALA A 118 -4.55 -2.50 -0.92
N ASP A 119 -4.58 -3.45 -1.85
CA ASP A 119 -5.82 -4.17 -2.19
C ASP A 119 -6.30 -5.06 -1.05
N MET A 120 -5.37 -5.74 -0.36
CA MET A 120 -5.68 -6.54 0.84
C MET A 120 -6.37 -5.70 1.93
N PHE A 121 -6.02 -4.42 2.07
CA PHE A 121 -6.66 -3.51 3.02
C PHE A 121 -8.10 -3.12 2.65
N ILE A 122 -8.41 -3.01 1.36
CA ILE A 122 -9.75 -2.65 0.89
C ILE A 122 -10.67 -3.87 0.85
N ARG A 123 -10.10 -5.06 0.61
CA ARG A 123 -10.81 -6.33 0.40
C ARG A 123 -11.99 -6.60 1.36
N PRO A 124 -11.85 -6.56 2.69
CA PRO A 124 -12.97 -6.87 3.59
C PRO A 124 -14.14 -5.89 3.43
N PHE A 125 -13.87 -4.62 3.14
CA PHE A 125 -14.90 -3.60 2.91
C PHE A 125 -15.62 -3.83 1.58
N ARG A 126 -14.88 -4.25 0.55
CA ARG A 126 -15.43 -4.61 -0.75
C ARG A 126 -16.38 -5.80 -0.62
N ALA A 127 -15.97 -6.86 0.08
CA ALA A 127 -16.81 -8.04 0.31
C ALA A 127 -18.15 -7.69 1.00
N ILE A 128 -18.10 -6.88 2.06
CA ILE A 128 -19.31 -6.39 2.75
C ILE A 128 -20.18 -5.56 1.80
N GLY A 129 -19.58 -4.60 1.09
CA GLY A 129 -20.29 -3.71 0.20
C GLY A 129 -20.98 -4.43 -0.96
N ASP A 130 -20.29 -5.40 -1.58
CA ASP A 130 -20.81 -6.15 -2.72
C ASP A 130 -21.93 -7.10 -2.30
N TYR A 131 -21.82 -7.77 -1.15
CA TYR A 131 -22.93 -8.54 -0.57
C TYR A 131 -24.17 -7.65 -0.32
N CYS A 132 -23.97 -6.48 0.31
CA CYS A 132 -25.05 -5.52 0.58
C CYS A 132 -25.75 -5.07 -0.71
N GLU A 133 -24.98 -4.75 -1.75
CA GLU A 133 -25.53 -4.31 -3.03
C GLU A 133 -26.34 -5.41 -3.73
N ALA A 134 -25.84 -6.64 -3.77
CA ALA A 134 -26.55 -7.77 -4.37
C ALA A 134 -27.86 -8.06 -3.64
N ARG A 135 -27.84 -8.08 -2.30
CA ARG A 135 -29.05 -8.30 -1.49
C ARG A 135 -30.08 -7.19 -1.65
N SER A 136 -29.66 -5.92 -1.72
CA SER A 136 -30.56 -4.79 -2.01
C SER A 136 -31.24 -4.87 -3.38
N LYS A 137 -30.64 -5.57 -4.35
CA LYS A 137 -31.23 -5.80 -5.69
C LYS A 137 -32.14 -7.03 -5.73
N GLY A 138 -32.30 -7.75 -4.62
CA GLY A 138 -33.08 -8.99 -4.56
C GLY A 138 -32.34 -10.21 -5.10
N GLU A 139 -31.03 -10.10 -5.35
CA GLU A 139 -30.22 -11.22 -5.82
C GLU A 139 -29.94 -12.20 -4.67
N LYS A 140 -29.83 -13.50 -5.00
CA LYS A 140 -29.32 -14.51 -4.06
C LYS A 140 -27.80 -14.35 -3.98
N ALA A 141 -27.32 -13.71 -2.92
CA ALA A 141 -25.90 -13.59 -2.62
C ALA A 141 -25.57 -14.37 -1.35
N SER A 142 -24.39 -15.00 -1.34
CA SER A 142 -23.81 -15.61 -0.14
C SER A 142 -22.67 -14.73 0.34
N TYR A 143 -22.62 -14.47 1.64
CA TYR A 143 -21.49 -13.78 2.26
C TYR A 143 -20.44 -14.82 2.65
N ASP A 144 -19.38 -14.93 1.86
CA ASP A 144 -18.25 -15.82 2.12
C ASP A 144 -16.98 -14.99 2.37
N PRO A 145 -16.73 -14.58 3.63
CA PRO A 145 -15.52 -13.85 3.94
C PRO A 145 -14.33 -14.81 4.01
N GLU A 146 -13.34 -14.61 3.15
CA GLU A 146 -12.13 -15.42 3.16
C GLU A 146 -11.35 -15.28 4.49
N PHE A 147 -11.25 -16.38 5.22
CA PHE A 147 -10.76 -16.40 6.61
C PHE A 147 -9.28 -16.03 6.79
N PHE A 148 -8.46 -16.10 5.73
CA PHE A 148 -7.00 -16.20 5.89
C PHE A 148 -6.25 -14.86 5.99
N ALA A 149 -6.89 -13.73 5.70
CA ALA A 149 -6.21 -12.41 5.70
C ALA A 149 -7.09 -11.25 6.20
N ASP A 150 -8.23 -11.54 6.80
CA ASP A 150 -9.24 -10.53 7.08
C ASP A 150 -9.23 -10.03 8.53
N LEU A 151 -9.78 -8.84 8.72
CA LEU A 151 -10.14 -8.24 10.00
C LEU A 151 -11.16 -9.13 10.71
N LYS A 152 -10.69 -10.12 11.45
CA LYS A 152 -11.48 -11.16 12.14
C LYS A 152 -12.65 -10.58 12.91
N LEU A 153 -12.47 -9.46 13.62
CA LEU A 153 -13.57 -8.82 14.35
C LEU A 153 -14.68 -8.36 13.40
N LEU A 154 -14.31 -7.61 12.35
CA LEU A 154 -15.24 -7.09 11.36
C LEU A 154 -15.95 -8.24 10.64
N THR A 155 -15.18 -9.20 10.15
CA THR A 155 -15.65 -10.37 9.41
C THR A 155 -16.65 -11.20 10.22
N GLN A 156 -16.28 -11.62 11.43
CA GLN A 156 -17.19 -12.42 12.28
C GLN A 156 -18.45 -11.65 12.67
N PHE A 157 -18.32 -10.34 12.90
CA PHE A 157 -19.48 -9.54 13.26
C PHE A 157 -20.40 -9.27 12.08
N SER A 158 -19.84 -9.06 10.88
CA SER A 158 -20.62 -8.92 9.65
C SER A 158 -21.39 -10.19 9.30
N ASP A 159 -20.80 -11.36 9.49
CA ASP A 159 -21.48 -12.65 9.33
C ASP A 159 -22.67 -12.78 10.30
N LEU A 160 -22.42 -12.55 11.60
CA LEU A 160 -23.48 -12.50 12.61
C LEU A 160 -24.58 -11.49 12.22
N PHE A 161 -24.18 -10.31 11.75
CA PHE A 161 -25.10 -9.26 11.34
C PHE A 161 -26.00 -9.74 10.19
N PHE A 162 -25.43 -10.29 9.12
CA PHE A 162 -26.21 -10.72 7.96
C PHE A 162 -27.13 -11.88 8.28
N VAL A 163 -26.66 -12.90 9.01
CA VAL A 163 -27.51 -14.01 9.48
C VAL A 163 -28.67 -13.50 10.35
N SER A 164 -28.41 -12.54 11.24
CA SER A 164 -29.46 -11.98 12.10
C SER A 164 -30.53 -11.24 11.28
N ILE A 165 -30.12 -10.50 10.25
CA ILE A 165 -31.03 -9.81 9.34
C ILE A 165 -31.86 -10.80 8.52
N GLU A 166 -31.26 -11.89 8.04
CA GLU A 166 -31.98 -12.93 7.30
C GLU A 166 -33.08 -13.58 8.14
N GLN A 167 -32.80 -13.89 9.41
CA GLN A 167 -33.81 -14.38 10.35
C GLN A 167 -34.96 -13.39 10.57
N MET A 168 -34.67 -12.08 10.58
CA MET A 168 -35.71 -11.05 10.68
C MET A 168 -36.58 -10.98 9.43
N PHE A 169 -36.00 -11.19 8.24
CA PHE A 169 -36.75 -11.32 7.00
C PHE A 169 -37.65 -12.57 6.99
N GLU A 170 -37.14 -13.72 7.43
CA GLU A 170 -37.92 -14.96 7.53
C GLU A 170 -39.12 -14.81 8.48
N LYS A 171 -38.92 -14.12 9.62
CA LYS A 171 -39.98 -13.83 10.60
C LYS A 171 -40.88 -12.66 10.18
N ASN A 172 -40.50 -11.93 9.12
CA ASN A 172 -41.10 -10.66 8.72
C ASN A 172 -41.28 -9.70 9.91
N LYS A 173 -40.30 -9.66 10.82
CA LYS A 173 -40.37 -8.90 12.05
C LYS A 173 -39.00 -8.29 12.40
N MET A 174 -38.96 -6.97 12.48
CA MET A 174 -37.83 -6.24 13.02
C MET A 174 -37.88 -6.25 14.55
N GLU A 175 -36.89 -6.86 15.19
CA GLU A 175 -36.76 -6.89 16.65
C GLU A 175 -35.32 -6.57 17.07
N PRO A 176 -35.13 -5.86 18.20
CA PRO A 176 -33.79 -5.68 18.75
C PRO A 176 -33.12 -7.03 19.01
N PHE A 177 -31.95 -7.23 18.43
CA PHE A 177 -31.15 -8.43 18.61
C PHE A 177 -30.22 -8.26 19.82
N GLN A 178 -30.19 -9.26 20.69
CA GLN A 178 -29.27 -9.29 21.82
C GLN A 178 -27.85 -9.60 21.35
N VAL A 179 -27.09 -8.53 21.04
CA VAL A 179 -25.70 -8.65 20.63
C VAL A 179 -24.86 -9.33 21.72
N PRO A 180 -24.07 -10.37 21.41
CA PRO A 180 -23.22 -11.06 22.38
C PRO A 180 -22.31 -10.11 23.16
N GLU A 181 -22.10 -10.39 24.45
CA GLU A 181 -21.32 -9.51 25.35
C GLU A 181 -19.90 -9.20 24.85
N LYS A 182 -19.27 -10.15 24.16
CA LYS A 182 -17.93 -9.96 23.59
C LYS A 182 -17.86 -8.77 22.62
N TYR A 183 -18.95 -8.46 21.92
CA TYR A 183 -19.02 -7.34 20.98
C TYR A 183 -19.58 -6.06 21.61
N THR A 184 -20.32 -6.14 22.72
CA THR A 184 -20.85 -4.94 23.38
C THR A 184 -19.76 -4.15 24.09
N LYS A 185 -18.74 -4.83 24.64
CA LYS A 185 -17.60 -4.23 25.36
C LYS A 185 -16.61 -3.47 24.47
N ILE A 186 -16.76 -3.53 23.14
CA ILE A 186 -15.83 -2.92 22.17
C ILE A 186 -16.25 -1.47 21.88
N HIS A 187 -15.55 -0.49 22.45
CA HIS A 187 -15.87 0.93 22.28
C HIS A 187 -14.84 1.72 21.46
N LYS A 188 -13.75 1.07 21.04
CA LYS A 188 -12.68 1.64 20.23
C LYS A 188 -12.14 0.59 19.26
N PRO A 189 -11.37 0.98 18.22
CA PRO A 189 -10.69 0.03 17.35
C PRO A 189 -9.86 -0.97 18.16
N VAL A 190 -10.10 -2.26 17.93
CA VAL A 190 -9.35 -3.35 18.58
C VAL A 190 -8.09 -3.61 17.76
N PHE A 191 -6.98 -3.90 18.43
CA PHE A 191 -5.76 -4.30 17.74
C PHE A 191 -5.84 -5.77 17.29
N GLU A 192 -5.98 -5.98 15.98
CA GLU A 192 -6.09 -7.31 15.36
C GLU A 192 -4.70 -7.87 15.08
N LYS A 193 -4.09 -8.51 16.10
CA LYS A 193 -2.71 -9.01 16.06
C LYS A 193 -2.40 -9.88 14.84
N ALA A 194 -3.29 -10.80 14.47
CA ALA A 194 -3.06 -11.73 13.36
C ALA A 194 -2.96 -10.99 12.02
N PHE A 195 -3.95 -10.13 11.73
CA PHE A 195 -3.95 -9.26 10.56
C PHE A 195 -2.69 -8.38 10.54
N PHE A 196 -2.37 -7.77 11.68
CA PHE A 196 -1.19 -6.90 11.80
C PHE A 196 0.11 -7.64 11.48
N ILE A 197 0.31 -8.82 12.05
CA ILE A 197 1.50 -9.64 11.81
C ILE A 197 1.58 -10.05 10.34
N GLN A 198 0.48 -10.52 9.75
CA GLN A 198 0.45 -10.97 8.35
C GLN A 198 0.87 -9.87 7.37
N PHE A 199 0.25 -8.69 7.42
CA PHE A 199 0.64 -7.61 6.51
C PHE A 199 2.02 -7.06 6.86
N SER A 200 2.37 -6.98 8.15
CA SER A 200 3.69 -6.50 8.58
C SER A 200 4.80 -7.43 8.09
N LEU A 201 4.56 -8.73 7.97
CA LEU A 201 5.50 -9.67 7.35
C LEU A 201 5.73 -9.35 5.87
N LEU A 202 4.69 -9.00 5.10
CA LEU A 202 4.82 -8.56 3.71
C LEU A 202 5.67 -7.29 3.61
N VAL A 203 5.39 -6.31 4.47
CA VAL A 203 6.16 -5.07 4.55
C VAL A 203 7.61 -5.36 4.99
N PHE A 204 7.82 -6.29 5.92
CA PHE A 204 9.14 -6.67 6.41
C PHE A 204 9.98 -7.41 5.35
N MET A 205 9.36 -8.20 4.47
CA MET A 205 10.04 -8.73 3.29
C MET A 205 10.58 -7.60 2.41
N ALA A 206 9.80 -6.53 2.22
CA ALA A 206 10.26 -5.32 1.54
C ALA A 206 11.50 -4.75 2.25
N VAL A 207 11.43 -4.60 3.58
CA VAL A 207 12.55 -4.08 4.40
C VAL A 207 13.81 -4.90 4.21
N ILE A 208 13.72 -6.22 4.27
CA ILE A 208 14.89 -7.10 4.09
C ILE A 208 15.46 -6.91 2.68
N CYS A 209 14.61 -6.99 1.65
CA CYS A 209 15.08 -6.90 0.27
C CYS A 209 15.72 -5.53 -0.02
N THR A 210 15.09 -4.44 0.42
CA THR A 210 15.65 -3.08 0.26
C THR A 210 16.93 -2.92 1.06
N SER A 211 17.00 -3.43 2.29
CA SER A 211 18.20 -3.27 3.14
C SER A 211 19.39 -4.04 2.57
N VAL A 212 19.16 -5.26 2.06
CA VAL A 212 20.20 -6.04 1.37
C VAL A 212 20.65 -5.30 0.11
N ALA A 213 19.72 -4.83 -0.73
CA ALA A 213 20.06 -4.09 -1.94
C ALA A 213 20.89 -2.82 -1.64
N LEU A 214 20.46 -2.02 -0.64
CA LEU A 214 21.16 -0.83 -0.20
C LEU A 214 22.55 -1.14 0.37
N PHE A 215 22.69 -2.24 1.12
CA PHE A 215 23.96 -2.68 1.68
C PHE A 215 24.93 -3.10 0.57
N VAL A 216 24.50 -4.00 -0.31
CA VAL A 216 25.32 -4.54 -1.41
C VAL A 216 25.78 -3.40 -2.31
N MET A 217 24.85 -2.59 -2.83
CA MET A 217 25.17 -1.47 -3.70
C MET A 217 26.07 -0.45 -3.00
N GLY A 218 25.83 -0.16 -1.71
CA GLY A 218 26.68 0.74 -0.95
C GLY A 218 28.12 0.23 -0.86
N VAL A 219 28.31 -1.02 -0.42
CA VAL A 219 29.63 -1.63 -0.25
C VAL A 219 30.36 -1.76 -1.58
N GLU A 220 29.70 -2.20 -2.64
CA GLU A 220 30.29 -2.33 -3.98
C GLU A 220 30.74 -0.97 -4.54
N LEU A 221 29.94 0.09 -4.37
CA LEU A 221 30.35 1.44 -4.76
C LEU A 221 31.57 1.93 -3.98
N ASN A 222 31.63 1.68 -2.66
CA ASN A 222 32.79 2.07 -1.85
C ASN A 222 34.05 1.30 -2.25
N ASP A 223 33.96 -0.02 -2.44
CA ASP A 223 35.10 -0.84 -2.85
C ASP A 223 35.61 -0.43 -4.23
N SER A 224 34.69 -0.22 -5.18
CA SER A 224 35.02 0.22 -6.54
C SER A 224 35.73 1.58 -6.55
N MET A 225 35.32 2.53 -5.70
CA MET A 225 36.02 3.80 -5.54
C MET A 225 37.44 3.61 -4.98
N ILE A 226 37.61 2.78 -3.96
CA ILE A 226 38.92 2.50 -3.36
C ILE A 226 39.83 1.80 -4.37
N GLN A 227 39.30 0.84 -5.14
CA GLN A 227 40.05 0.17 -6.20
C GLN A 227 40.50 1.14 -7.28
N LEU A 228 39.63 2.05 -7.73
CA LEU A 228 39.99 3.09 -8.69
C LEU A 228 41.12 3.98 -8.16
N ALA A 229 41.02 4.44 -6.91
CA ALA A 229 42.07 5.19 -6.23
C ALA A 229 43.42 4.44 -6.22
N LEU A 230 43.41 3.18 -5.79
CA LEU A 230 44.61 2.35 -5.68
C LEU A 230 45.20 1.95 -7.03
N SER A 231 44.40 1.90 -8.09
CA SER A 231 44.86 1.63 -9.45
C SER A 231 45.53 2.85 -10.10
N THR A 232 45.15 4.06 -9.67
CA THR A 232 45.64 5.30 -10.26
C THR A 232 46.90 5.81 -9.56
N ILE A 233 47.03 5.58 -8.26
CA ILE A 233 48.14 6.10 -7.45
C ILE A 233 48.89 4.94 -6.79
N SER A 234 50.23 5.03 -6.73
CA SER A 234 51.05 4.04 -6.02
C SER A 234 50.68 3.98 -4.54
N PRO A 235 50.21 2.83 -4.03
CA PRO A 235 49.67 2.74 -2.68
C PRO A 235 50.76 2.89 -1.62
N THR A 236 50.53 3.79 -0.67
CA THR A 236 51.37 3.93 0.53
C THR A 236 50.70 3.29 1.75
N LYS A 237 51.48 2.97 2.80
CA LYS A 237 50.92 2.43 4.05
C LYS A 237 49.90 3.38 4.69
N ALA A 238 50.14 4.70 4.59
CA ALA A 238 49.22 5.71 5.13
C ALA A 238 47.90 5.74 4.37
N MET A 239 47.94 5.64 3.04
CA MET A 239 46.77 5.61 2.18
C MET A 239 45.90 4.36 2.42
N LEU A 240 46.53 3.18 2.53
CA LEU A 240 45.83 1.94 2.86
C LEU A 240 45.17 2.01 4.24
N ALA A 241 45.84 2.60 5.23
CA ALA A 241 45.27 2.81 6.55
C ALA A 241 44.09 3.80 6.52
N PHE A 242 44.18 4.85 5.71
CA PHE A 242 43.11 5.83 5.49
C PHE A 242 41.88 5.17 4.86
N PHE A 243 42.00 4.45 3.74
CA PHE A 243 40.87 3.78 3.10
C PHE A 243 40.22 2.73 4.00
N LYS A 244 41.02 1.96 4.75
CA LYS A 244 40.48 1.03 5.74
C LYS A 244 39.58 1.74 6.76
N LYS A 245 40.02 2.89 7.29
CA LYS A 245 39.22 3.68 8.24
C LYS A 245 38.00 4.31 7.59
N GLN A 246 38.10 4.72 6.34
CA GLN A 246 36.97 5.20 5.57
C GLN A 246 35.91 4.12 5.37
N THR A 247 36.30 2.89 4.97
CA THR A 247 35.39 1.74 4.84
C THR A 247 34.72 1.37 6.18
N GLU A 248 35.47 1.41 7.29
CA GLU A 248 34.90 1.22 8.64
C GLU A 248 33.79 2.26 8.93
N ILE A 249 34.06 3.54 8.66
CA ILE A 249 33.08 4.64 8.84
C ILE A 249 31.87 4.44 7.92
N PHE A 250 32.11 4.10 6.66
CA PHE A 250 31.05 3.87 5.67
C PHE A 250 30.14 2.71 6.05
N THR A 251 30.72 1.61 6.56
CA THR A 251 29.97 0.45 7.04
C THR A 251 29.11 0.82 8.25
N MET A 252 29.66 1.59 9.20
CA MET A 252 28.88 2.10 10.34
C MET A 252 27.72 3.00 9.88
N TYR A 253 27.95 3.85 8.87
CA TYR A 253 26.92 4.71 8.30
C TYR A 253 25.80 3.90 7.63
N ILE A 254 26.13 2.92 6.79
CA ILE A 254 25.13 2.02 6.19
C ILE A 254 24.36 1.27 7.28
N GLY A 255 25.04 0.75 8.30
CA GLY A 255 24.40 0.06 9.43
C GLY A 255 23.38 0.95 10.17
N GLY A 256 23.76 2.20 10.46
CA GLY A 256 22.84 3.20 11.03
C GLY A 256 21.67 3.54 10.09
N GLY A 257 21.94 3.60 8.79
CA GLY A 257 20.92 3.79 7.76
C GLY A 257 19.90 2.66 7.73
N ILE A 258 20.35 1.39 7.73
CA ILE A 258 19.47 0.21 7.76
C ILE A 258 18.61 0.18 9.03
N LEU A 259 19.17 0.58 10.17
CA LEU A 259 18.40 0.69 11.42
C LEU A 259 17.29 1.73 11.27
N LEU A 260 17.60 2.94 10.80
CA LEU A 260 16.61 3.99 10.58
C LEU A 260 15.55 3.57 9.54
N HIS A 261 15.99 2.91 8.47
CA HIS A 261 15.13 2.35 7.42
C HIS A 261 14.10 1.37 8.01
N THR A 262 14.56 0.46 8.88
CA THR A 262 13.71 -0.50 9.58
C THR A 262 12.70 0.19 10.51
N LEU A 263 13.13 1.24 11.21
CA LEU A 263 12.24 2.03 12.08
C LEU A 263 11.16 2.75 11.26
N LEU A 264 11.52 3.36 10.14
CA LEU A 264 10.57 4.06 9.27
C LEU A 264 9.52 3.11 8.69
N PHE A 265 9.92 1.91 8.28
CA PHE A 265 8.98 0.89 7.84
C PHE A 265 8.09 0.38 8.98
N SER A 266 8.61 0.30 10.21
CA SER A 266 7.80 -0.05 11.39
C SER A 266 6.72 1.01 11.66
N PHE A 267 7.07 2.30 11.57
CA PHE A 267 6.10 3.40 11.66
C PHE A 267 5.10 3.38 10.51
N LEU A 268 5.55 3.08 9.29
CA LEU A 268 4.67 2.93 8.13
C LEU A 268 3.66 1.79 8.35
N SER A 269 4.09 0.64 8.86
CA SER A 269 3.17 -0.47 9.18
C SER A 269 2.10 -0.05 10.18
N LEU A 270 2.45 0.69 11.23
CA LEU A 270 1.47 1.24 12.17
C LEU A 270 0.50 2.22 11.51
N ASN A 271 1.01 3.11 10.65
CA ASN A 271 0.19 4.07 9.91
C ASN A 271 -0.81 3.35 8.97
N LEU A 272 -0.32 2.36 8.23
CA LEU A 272 -1.12 1.55 7.33
C LEU A 272 -2.18 0.74 8.09
N TYR A 273 -1.83 0.14 9.22
CA TYR A 273 -2.80 -0.55 10.08
C TYR A 273 -3.95 0.37 10.52
N GLN A 274 -3.61 1.58 10.98
CA GLN A 274 -4.62 2.55 11.42
C GLN A 274 -5.58 2.97 10.29
N SER A 275 -5.10 2.98 9.04
CA SER A 275 -5.94 3.25 7.87
C SER A 275 -7.05 2.20 7.67
N VAL A 276 -6.89 0.98 8.20
CA VAL A 276 -7.87 -0.10 8.05
C VAL A 276 -8.67 -0.32 9.35
N ALA A 277 -8.00 -0.27 10.50
CA ALA A 277 -8.62 -0.59 11.79
C ALA A 277 -9.71 0.41 12.20
N THR A 278 -9.49 1.71 11.95
CA THR A 278 -10.48 2.76 12.26
C THR A 278 -11.78 2.62 11.45
N PRO A 279 -11.74 2.52 10.11
CA PRO A 279 -12.97 2.36 9.34
C PRO A 279 -13.67 1.02 9.60
N ALA A 280 -12.91 -0.05 9.85
CA ALA A 280 -13.45 -1.35 10.27
C ALA A 280 -14.28 -1.22 11.56
N PHE A 281 -13.75 -0.51 12.56
CA PHE A 281 -14.48 -0.22 13.77
C PHE A 281 -15.75 0.62 13.51
N GLY A 282 -15.70 1.60 12.61
CA GLY A 282 -16.86 2.42 12.26
C GLY A 282 -18.01 1.61 11.65
N ILE A 283 -17.69 0.68 10.74
CA ILE A 283 -18.68 -0.24 10.15
C ILE A 283 -19.23 -1.21 11.21
N PHE A 284 -18.35 -1.84 12.00
CA PHE A 284 -18.72 -2.69 13.11
C PHE A 284 -19.68 -1.99 14.09
N ALA A 285 -19.34 -0.76 14.51
CA ALA A 285 -20.13 0.00 15.46
C ALA A 285 -21.52 0.34 14.90
N THR A 286 -21.62 0.63 13.60
CA THR A 286 -22.89 0.90 12.92
C THR A 286 -23.76 -0.33 12.85
N MET A 287 -23.24 -1.46 12.36
CA MET A 287 -23.95 -2.74 12.32
C MET A 287 -24.46 -3.13 13.71
N ARG A 288 -23.62 -2.96 14.74
CA ARG A 288 -23.98 -3.24 16.13
C ARG A 288 -25.09 -2.34 16.63
N SER A 289 -25.01 -1.04 16.35
CA SER A 289 -26.04 -0.08 16.74
C SER A 289 -27.38 -0.39 16.06
N PHE A 290 -27.33 -0.80 14.79
CA PHE A 290 -28.51 -1.17 14.00
C PHE A 290 -29.21 -2.40 14.60
N LEU A 291 -28.45 -3.47 14.90
CA LEU A 291 -29.00 -4.66 15.56
C LEU A 291 -29.61 -4.38 16.93
N LYS A 292 -29.09 -3.41 17.68
CA LYS A 292 -29.64 -3.00 18.98
C LYS A 292 -30.94 -2.20 18.89
N GLY A 293 -31.47 -1.97 17.69
CA GLY A 293 -32.73 -1.26 17.48
C GLY A 293 -32.59 0.18 17.01
N ASN A 294 -31.37 0.71 16.88
CA ASN A 294 -31.18 2.03 16.26
C ASN A 294 -31.11 1.89 14.74
N TYR A 295 -32.27 1.69 14.12
CA TYR A 295 -32.36 1.44 12.68
C TYR A 295 -32.02 2.65 11.82
N SER A 296 -31.95 3.85 12.40
CA SER A 296 -31.50 5.07 11.71
C SER A 296 -29.97 5.17 11.57
N SER A 297 -29.20 4.29 12.21
CA SER A 297 -27.74 4.32 12.17
C SER A 297 -27.19 4.11 10.76
N ARG A 298 -26.27 4.99 10.33
CA ARG A 298 -25.58 4.92 9.03
C ARG A 298 -24.07 5.08 9.22
N VAL A 299 -23.30 4.44 8.36
CA VAL A 299 -21.85 4.56 8.35
C VAL A 299 -21.47 5.90 7.75
N HIS A 300 -20.71 6.71 8.50
CA HIS A 300 -20.11 7.94 8.02
C HIS A 300 -18.64 7.99 8.42
N LEU A 301 -17.75 7.84 7.44
CA LEU A 301 -16.30 7.81 7.64
C LEU A 301 -15.67 9.08 7.06
N ILE A 302 -15.15 9.94 7.93
CA ILE A 302 -14.41 11.15 7.55
C ILE A 302 -12.94 10.79 7.35
N GLY A 303 -12.36 11.16 6.21
CA GLY A 303 -10.94 10.88 5.88
C GLY A 303 -10.70 9.51 5.23
N TYR A 304 -11.74 8.72 4.97
CA TYR A 304 -11.65 7.39 4.35
C TYR A 304 -12.42 7.36 3.02
N SER A 305 -12.07 8.28 2.10
CA SER A 305 -12.75 8.43 0.81
C SER A 305 -12.77 7.14 0.00
N TYR A 306 -11.66 6.40 -0.03
CA TYR A 306 -11.52 5.12 -0.73
C TYR A 306 -12.49 4.01 -0.27
N LEU A 307 -13.16 4.16 0.87
CA LEU A 307 -14.20 3.22 1.34
C LEU A 307 -15.62 3.76 1.14
N ARG A 308 -15.79 5.00 0.68
CA ARG A 308 -17.08 5.67 0.61
C ARG A 308 -18.07 4.93 -0.29
N SER A 309 -17.59 4.36 -1.41
CA SER A 309 -18.40 3.54 -2.31
C SER A 309 -19.02 2.35 -1.56
N HIS A 310 -18.21 1.57 -0.84
CA HIS A 310 -18.64 0.40 -0.08
C HIS A 310 -19.54 0.78 1.11
N CYS A 311 -19.22 1.86 1.83
CA CYS A 311 -20.09 2.37 2.91
C CYS A 311 -21.46 2.82 2.39
N ARG A 312 -21.53 3.42 1.20
CA ARG A 312 -22.81 3.77 0.56
C ARG A 312 -23.63 2.52 0.20
N LYS A 313 -23.00 1.45 -0.28
CA LYS A 313 -23.68 0.17 -0.56
C LYS A 313 -24.29 -0.41 0.74
N LEU A 314 -23.52 -0.43 1.82
CA LEU A 314 -24.02 -0.85 3.14
C LEU A 314 -25.17 0.04 3.62
N ASN A 315 -25.05 1.37 3.55
CA ASN A 315 -26.13 2.28 3.97
C ASN A 315 -27.43 2.06 3.18
N LYS A 316 -27.34 1.86 1.86
CA LYS A 316 -28.50 1.50 1.02
C LYS A 316 -29.12 0.18 1.44
N TYR A 317 -28.31 -0.79 1.87
CA TYR A 317 -28.81 -2.06 2.39
C TYR A 317 -29.53 -1.87 3.73
N LEU A 318 -29.01 -1.03 4.62
CA LEU A 318 -29.71 -0.66 5.86
C LEU A 318 -31.06 0.03 5.57
N ASP A 319 -31.10 0.96 4.61
CA ASP A 319 -32.35 1.60 4.15
C ASP A 319 -33.35 0.57 3.59
N TYR A 320 -32.84 -0.40 2.82
CA TYR A 320 -33.64 -1.49 2.27
C TYR A 320 -34.24 -2.37 3.38
N ILE A 321 -33.46 -2.74 4.39
CA ILE A 321 -33.94 -3.51 5.55
C ILE A 321 -35.03 -2.74 6.28
N GLU A 322 -34.77 -1.47 6.60
CA GLU A 322 -35.69 -0.61 7.34
C GLU A 322 -37.02 -0.47 6.58
N LYS A 323 -36.98 -0.20 5.27
CA LYS A 323 -38.18 -0.08 4.44
C LYS A 323 -38.99 -1.37 4.38
N ASN A 324 -38.34 -2.52 4.20
CA ASN A 324 -39.06 -3.79 4.00
C ASN A 324 -39.53 -4.45 5.31
N LEU A 325 -38.90 -4.17 6.44
CA LEU A 325 -39.28 -4.79 7.72
C LEU A 325 -40.02 -3.86 8.67
N VAL A 326 -39.77 -2.54 8.63
CA VAL A 326 -40.46 -1.59 9.52
C VAL A 326 -41.82 -1.18 8.94
N HIS A 327 -41.91 -0.87 7.64
CA HIS A 327 -43.19 -0.42 7.05
C HIS A 327 -44.22 -1.55 6.89
N ASN A 328 -43.77 -2.80 6.71
CA ASN A 328 -44.67 -3.95 6.65
C ASN A 328 -45.33 -4.27 8.00
N GLN A 329 -44.75 -3.83 9.11
CA GLN A 329 -45.36 -3.94 10.44
C GLN A 329 -46.41 -2.86 10.70
N THR A 330 -46.16 -1.62 10.29
CA THR A 330 -47.10 -0.50 10.50
C THR A 330 -48.33 -0.59 9.60
N GLY A 331 -48.21 -1.12 8.38
CA GLY A 331 -49.33 -1.30 7.44
C GLY A 331 -50.34 -2.39 7.82
N LYS A 332 -49.98 -3.37 8.66
CA LYS A 332 -50.90 -4.42 9.12
C LYS A 332 -51.78 -4.00 10.30
N HIS A 333 -51.47 -2.91 10.99
CA HIS A 333 -52.21 -2.47 12.17
C HIS A 333 -53.33 -1.46 11.86
N SER A 334 -53.40 -0.91 10.65
CA SER A 334 -54.46 0.03 10.24
C SER A 334 -55.71 -0.62 9.68
N THR A 335 -55.72 -1.93 9.37
CA THR A 335 -56.90 -2.63 8.82
C THR A 335 -57.78 -3.32 9.87
N ILE A 336 -57.48 -3.19 11.17
CA ILE A 336 -58.25 -3.85 12.24
C ILE A 336 -59.11 -2.85 13.06
N LYS A 337 -59.01 -1.53 12.81
CA LYS A 337 -59.75 -0.52 13.59
C LYS A 337 -61.04 0.02 12.95
N ASP A 338 -61.39 -0.41 11.74
CA ASP A 338 -62.59 0.08 11.04
C ASP A 338 -63.73 -0.97 11.01
N SER A 339 -63.72 -1.95 11.92
CA SER A 339 -64.76 -2.97 12.04
C SER A 339 -65.21 -3.23 13.48
N GLU A 340 -65.40 -2.17 14.27
CA GLU A 340 -66.23 -2.18 15.48
C GLU A 340 -67.19 -0.99 15.48
#